data_AF-A0A7Y7NZ77-F1
#
_entry.id   AF-A0A7Y7NZ77-F1
#
_cell.length_a   1.000
_cell.length_b   1.000
_cell.length_c   1.000
_cell.angle_alpha   90.00
_cell.angle_beta   90.00
_cell.angle_gamma   90.00
#
_symmetry.space_group_name_H-M   'P 1'
#
loop_
_entity.id
_entity.type
_entity.pdbx_description
1 polymer ?
#
loop_
_entity_poly.entity_id
_entity_poly.type
_entity_poly.pdbx_seq_one_letter_code
_entity_poly.pdbx_strand_id
1 'polypeptide(L)'
;VSLKKTVDILAELGKAKSKKQVLVGFALETNNEIENAKIKLHNKNLDFIVINSLKTKGAGFGTPTNKVSIINSNDKVEHFELKQKSEVAKDIADKVLKIIQSKK
;
A
#
# COMPACT_ATOMS: atom_id res chain seq x y z
N VAL A 1 -21.55 -22.57 -4.08
CA VAL A 1 -20.50 -22.66 -3.03
C VAL A 1 -20.81 -21.64 -1.96
N SER A 2 -20.86 -22.04 -0.68
CA SER A 2 -21.03 -21.09 0.44
C SER A 2 -19.64 -20.64 0.94
N LEU A 3 -19.47 -19.35 1.18
CA LEU A 3 -18.20 -18.76 1.60
C LEU A 3 -18.35 -18.11 2.98
N LYS A 4 -17.27 -18.13 3.76
CA LYS A 4 -17.17 -17.44 5.05
C LYS A 4 -16.05 -16.42 5.00
N LYS A 5 -16.27 -15.27 5.66
CA LYS A 5 -15.26 -14.21 5.78
C LYS A 5 -14.05 -14.70 6.55
N THR A 6 -12.85 -14.43 6.04
CA THR A 6 -11.60 -14.71 6.72
C THR A 6 -11.29 -13.64 7.77
N VAL A 7 -10.39 -13.96 8.70
CA VAL A 7 -9.82 -12.97 9.62
C VAL A 7 -8.99 -11.96 8.83
N ASP A 8 -9.13 -10.67 9.14
CA ASP A 8 -8.32 -9.61 8.53
C ASP A 8 -7.00 -9.46 9.31
N ILE A 9 -6.00 -10.25 8.91
CA ILE A 9 -4.68 -10.30 9.54
C ILE A 9 -4.04 -8.89 9.61
N LEU A 10 -4.18 -8.09 8.55
CA LEU A 10 -3.57 -6.77 8.49
C LEU A 10 -4.23 -5.80 9.49
N ALA A 11 -5.55 -5.89 9.68
CA ALA A 11 -6.24 -5.11 10.70
C ALA A 11 -5.82 -5.53 12.13
N GLU A 12 -5.65 -6.83 12.38
CA GLU A 12 -5.17 -7.31 13.69
C GLU A 12 -3.74 -6.84 13.99
N LEU A 13 -2.85 -6.85 12.98
CA LEU A 13 -1.50 -6.26 13.11
C LEU A 13 -1.57 -4.75 13.36
N GLY A 14 -2.49 -4.04 12.71
CA GLY A 14 -2.74 -2.61 12.93
C GLY A 14 -3.14 -2.27 14.35
N LYS A 15 -3.97 -3.10 14.99
CA LYS A 15 -4.37 -2.94 16.40
C LYS A 15 -3.21 -3.16 17.37
N ALA A 16 -2.35 -4.14 17.09
CA ALA A 16 -1.21 -4.48 17.93
C ALA A 16 0.06 -3.65 17.63
N LYS A 17 0.01 -2.75 16.64
CA LYS A 17 1.18 -1.99 16.16
C LYS A 17 1.75 -1.07 17.24
N SER A 18 3.01 -1.28 17.60
CA SER A 18 3.75 -0.36 18.48
C SER A 18 4.19 0.91 17.74
N LYS A 19 4.51 1.97 18.50
CA LYS A 19 4.98 3.25 17.92
C LYS A 19 6.25 3.13 17.07
N LYS A 20 7.10 2.13 17.34
CA LYS A 20 8.38 1.88 16.65
C LYS A 20 8.23 1.03 15.37
N GLN A 21 7.08 0.39 15.17
CA GLN A 21 6.83 -0.42 13.99
C GLN A 21 6.28 0.44 12.84
N VAL A 22 6.61 0.02 11.61
CA VAL A 22 6.05 0.55 10.38
C VAL A 22 5.21 -0.55 9.74
N LEU A 23 3.93 -0.28 9.52
CA LEU A 23 3.00 -1.21 8.89
C LEU A 23 2.58 -0.66 7.53
N VAL A 24 2.87 -1.43 6.49
CA VAL A 24 2.60 -1.06 5.09
C VAL A 24 1.57 -2.01 4.50
N GLY A 25 0.53 -1.47 3.89
CA GLY A 25 -0.46 -2.26 3.15
C GLY A 25 -0.23 -2.20 1.65
N PHE A 26 -0.74 -3.20 0.95
CA PHE A 26 -0.87 -3.19 -0.52
C PHE A 26 -2.34 -3.38 -0.87
N ALA A 27 -2.80 -2.64 -1.88
CA ALA A 27 -4.14 -2.73 -2.42
C ALA A 27 -4.10 -2.79 -3.95
N LEU A 28 -5.07 -3.53 -4.48
CA LEU A 28 -5.34 -3.63 -5.90
C LEU A 28 -6.82 -3.34 -6.06
N GLU A 29 -7.14 -2.12 -6.45
CA GLU A 29 -8.52 -1.66 -6.57
C GLU A 29 -8.88 -1.50 -8.04
N THR A 30 -10.12 -1.84 -8.39
CA THR A 30 -10.65 -1.65 -9.75
C THR A 30 -11.47 -0.36 -9.87
N ASN A 31 -12.13 0.05 -8.78
CA ASN A 31 -13.02 1.20 -8.70
C ASN A 31 -12.67 2.06 -7.48
N ASN A 32 -12.80 3.39 -7.60
CA ASN A 32 -12.56 4.35 -6.51
C ASN A 32 -11.25 4.11 -5.75
N GLU A 33 -10.17 3.85 -6.49
CA GLU A 33 -8.91 3.28 -5.98
C GLU A 33 -8.34 4.07 -4.80
N ILE A 34 -8.29 5.39 -4.92
CA ILE A 34 -7.75 6.29 -3.89
C ILE A 34 -8.61 6.30 -2.63
N GLU A 35 -9.92 6.49 -2.77
CA GLU A 35 -10.84 6.59 -1.62
C GLU A 35 -10.94 5.25 -0.87
N ASN A 36 -11.06 4.15 -1.60
CA ASN A 36 -11.04 2.82 -1.01
C ASN A 36 -9.73 2.49 -0.29
N ALA A 37 -8.60 2.98 -0.81
CA ALA A 37 -7.30 2.81 -0.19
C ALA A 37 -7.14 3.66 1.08
N LYS A 38 -7.62 4.91 1.09
CA LYS A 38 -7.67 5.75 2.31
C LYS A 38 -8.49 5.09 3.42
N ILE A 39 -9.67 4.55 3.09
CA ILE A 39 -10.50 3.82 4.05
C ILE A 39 -9.72 2.62 4.64
N LYS A 40 -9.03 1.84 3.79
CA LYS A 40 -8.23 0.69 4.24
C LYS A 40 -7.02 1.13 5.08
N LEU A 41 -6.35 2.21 4.70
CA LEU A 41 -5.23 2.81 5.41
C LEU A 41 -5.60 3.16 6.85
N HIS A 42 -6.70 3.90 7.04
CA HIS A 42 -7.16 4.31 8.36
C HIS A 42 -7.73 3.15 9.17
N ASN A 43 -8.59 2.32 8.58
CA ASN A 43 -9.21 1.18 9.28
C ASN A 43 -8.19 0.15 9.75
N LYS A 44 -7.06 0.02 9.04
CA LYS A 44 -5.99 -0.94 9.36
C LYS A 44 -4.79 -0.29 10.06
N ASN A 45 -4.89 0.99 10.44
CA ASN A 45 -3.83 1.73 11.12
C ASN A 45 -2.46 1.60 10.43
N LEU A 46 -2.41 1.78 9.10
CA LEU A 46 -1.17 1.67 8.33
C LEU A 46 -0.39 3.00 8.37
N ASP A 47 0.93 2.93 8.21
CA ASP A 47 1.76 4.13 8.03
C ASP A 47 1.68 4.64 6.58
N PHE A 48 1.55 3.72 5.62
CA PHE A 48 1.12 4.02 4.26
C PHE A 48 0.57 2.78 3.55
N ILE A 49 -0.10 3.01 2.42
CA ILE A 49 -0.64 1.96 1.54
C ILE A 49 -0.15 2.17 0.10
N VAL A 50 0.27 1.07 -0.54
CA VAL A 50 0.68 1.03 -1.95
C VAL A 50 -0.49 0.53 -2.78
N ILE A 51 -0.86 1.26 -3.82
CA ILE A 51 -1.98 0.95 -4.71
C ILE A 51 -1.41 0.59 -6.07
N ASN A 52 -1.67 -0.62 -6.52
CA ASN A 52 -1.29 -1.07 -7.86
C ASN A 52 -2.40 -0.74 -8.85
N SER A 53 -2.06 -0.19 -10.02
CA SER A 53 -3.03 0.06 -11.09
C SER A 53 -3.02 -1.08 -12.11
N LEU A 54 -4.17 -1.73 -12.33
CA LEU A 54 -4.37 -2.65 -13.47
C LEU A 54 -4.83 -1.94 -14.75
N LYS A 55 -5.17 -0.65 -14.66
CA LYS A 55 -5.71 0.12 -15.79
C LYS A 55 -4.64 0.50 -16.80
N THR A 56 -3.37 0.39 -16.42
CA THR A 56 -2.23 0.74 -17.27
C THR A 56 -1.75 -0.50 -18.01
N LYS A 57 -1.76 -0.46 -19.34
CA LYS A 57 -1.22 -1.55 -20.16
C LYS A 57 0.25 -1.81 -19.77
N GLY A 58 0.55 -3.07 -19.48
CA GLY A 58 1.89 -3.48 -19.05
C GLY A 58 2.14 -3.41 -17.54
N ALA A 59 1.26 -2.80 -16.73
CA ALA A 59 1.41 -2.78 -15.28
C ALA A 59 0.79 -4.03 -14.62
N GLY A 60 1.45 -4.55 -13.58
CA GLY A 60 0.84 -5.49 -12.64
C GLY A 60 1.31 -6.93 -12.80
N PHE A 61 0.36 -7.87 -12.83
CA PHE A 61 0.68 -9.30 -12.85
C PHE A 61 1.25 -9.74 -14.19
N GLY A 62 2.19 -10.70 -14.16
CA GLY A 62 2.75 -11.29 -15.39
C GLY A 62 3.72 -10.40 -16.18
N THR A 63 3.98 -9.16 -15.76
CA THR A 63 4.89 -8.23 -16.43
C THR A 63 6.06 -7.81 -15.52
N PRO A 64 7.19 -7.31 -16.04
CA PRO A 64 8.29 -6.83 -15.20
C PRO A 64 8.04 -5.43 -14.62
N THR A 65 7.05 -4.70 -15.12
CA THR A 65 6.75 -3.31 -14.74
C THR A 65 5.52 -3.20 -13.85
N ASN A 66 5.40 -2.06 -13.16
CA ASN A 66 4.23 -1.72 -12.37
C ASN A 66 4.03 -0.20 -12.36
N LYS A 67 2.78 0.24 -12.21
CA LYS A 67 2.41 1.64 -11.98
C LYS A 67 1.66 1.70 -10.66
N VAL A 68 2.22 2.42 -9.70
CA VAL A 68 1.70 2.46 -8.33
C VAL A 68 1.42 3.89 -7.88
N SER A 69 0.53 4.02 -6.91
CA SER A 69 0.39 5.22 -6.08
C SER A 69 0.63 4.85 -4.63
N ILE A 70 1.23 5.75 -3.86
CA ILE A 70 1.46 5.56 -2.42
C ILE A 70 0.66 6.63 -1.67
N ILE A 71 -0.14 6.21 -0.70
CA ILE A 71 -0.90 7.11 0.18
C ILE A 71 -0.38 6.96 1.61
N ASN A 72 0.04 8.05 2.23
CA ASN A 72 0.47 8.05 3.63
C ASN A 72 -0.68 8.32 4.60
N SER A 73 -0.46 8.12 5.90
CA SER A 73 -1.44 8.35 6.97
C SER A 73 -2.06 9.76 7.04
N ASN A 74 -1.50 10.74 6.32
CA ASN A 74 -2.03 12.10 6.23
C ASN A 74 -2.81 12.33 4.93
N ASP A 75 -3.24 11.24 4.27
CA ASP A 75 -3.96 11.22 2.99
C ASP A 75 -3.20 11.88 1.83
N LYS A 76 -1.89 12.10 1.96
CA LYS A 76 -1.05 12.58 0.86
C LYS A 76 -0.81 11.45 -0.12
N VAL A 77 -1.15 11.71 -1.38
CA VAL A 77 -0.99 10.78 -2.49
C VAL A 77 0.26 11.13 -3.30
N GLU A 78 1.11 10.14 -3.54
CA GLU A 78 2.25 10.21 -4.44
C GLU A 78 2.02 9.25 -5.62
N HIS A 79 2.01 9.79 -6.83
CA HIS A 79 1.82 9.02 -8.06
C HIS A 79 3.17 8.71 -8.69
N PHE A 80 3.33 7.48 -9.17
CA PHE A 80 4.52 7.04 -9.88
C PHE A 80 4.15 6.67 -11.32
N GLU A 81 5.06 6.92 -12.25
CA GLU A 81 4.93 6.43 -13.61
C GLU A 81 5.21 4.93 -13.73
N LEU A 82 4.85 4.35 -14.87
CA LEU A 82 5.15 2.96 -15.18
C LEU A 82 6.67 2.75 -15.17
N LYS A 83 7.14 1.86 -14.32
CA LYS A 83 8.57 1.54 -14.19
C LYS A 83 8.80 0.11 -13.73
N GLN A 84 10.05 -0.32 -13.64
CA GLN A 84 10.34 -1.70 -13.26
C GLN A 84 9.92 -2.00 -11.82
N LYS A 85 9.50 -3.24 -11.56
CA LYS A 85 9.14 -3.69 -10.20
C LYS A 85 10.28 -3.51 -9.19
N SER A 86 11.53 -3.65 -9.63
CA SER A 86 12.71 -3.38 -8.81
C SER A 86 12.81 -1.90 -8.39
N GLU A 87 12.46 -0.98 -9.29
CA GLU A 87 12.44 0.45 -9.00
C GLU A 87 11.28 0.81 -8.06
N VAL A 88 10.10 0.21 -8.28
CA VAL A 88 8.96 0.35 -7.35
C VAL A 88 9.31 -0.17 -5.95
N ALA A 89 9.97 -1.33 -5.86
CA ALA A 89 10.42 -1.88 -4.58
C ALA A 89 11.39 -0.94 -3.87
N LYS A 90 12.28 -0.28 -4.63
CA LYS A 90 13.19 0.74 -4.09
C LYS A 90 12.44 1.92 -3.50
N ASP A 91 11.44 2.49 -4.18
CA ASP A 91 10.69 3.63 -3.61
C ASP A 91 9.98 3.27 -2.31
N ILE A 92 9.39 2.06 -2.26
CA ILE A 92 8.69 1.55 -1.08
C ILE A 92 9.68 1.41 0.08
N ALA A 93 10.85 0.81 -0.17
CA ALA A 93 11.90 0.67 0.83
C ALA A 93 12.41 2.05 1.32
N ASP A 94 12.65 2.99 0.40
CA ASP A 94 13.07 4.36 0.73
C ASP A 94 12.01 5.08 1.58
N LYS A 95 10.72 4.86 1.31
CA LYS A 95 9.62 5.40 2.10
C LYS A 95 9.59 4.81 3.51
N VAL A 96 9.76 3.49 3.64
CA VAL A 96 9.87 2.81 4.94
C VAL A 96 11.04 3.37 5.73
N LEU A 97 12.22 3.50 5.12
CA LEU A 97 13.42 4.03 5.77
C LEU A 97 13.20 5.45 6.30
N LYS A 98 12.59 6.34 5.50
CA LYS A 98 12.25 7.71 5.95
C LYS A 98 11.34 7.71 7.19
N ILE A 99 10.34 6.83 7.23
CA ILE A 99 9.41 6.74 8.37
C ILE A 99 10.11 6.18 9.62
N ILE A 100 10.96 5.16 9.45
CA ILE A 100 11.77 4.62 10.56
C ILE A 100 12.68 5.72 11.15
N GLN A 101 13.31 6.53 10.29
CA GLN A 101 14.16 7.63 10.71
C GLN A 101 13.39 8.73 11.44
N SER A 102 12.15 9.05 11.03
CA SER A 102 11.31 10.05 11.69
C SER A 102 10.64 9.57 13.00
N LYS A 103 10.65 8.27 13.26
CA LYS A 103 10.09 7.65 14.50
C LYS A 103 11.13 7.47 15.61
N LYS A 104 12.39 7.90 15.38
CA LYS A 104 13.41 7.99 16.43
C LYS A 104 13.08 9.13 17.40
#